data_AF-A0A382TRC3-F1
#
_entry.id   AF-A0A382TRC3-F1
#
_cell.length_a   1.000
_cell.length_b   1.000
_cell.length_c   1.000
_cell.angle_alpha   90.00
_cell.angle_beta   90.00
_cell.angle_gamma   90.00
#
_symmetry.space_group_name_H-M   'P 1'
#
loop_
_entity.id
_entity.type
_entity.pdbx_description
1 polymer ?
#
loop_
_entity_poly.entity_id
_entity_poly.type
_entity_poly.pdbx_seq_one_letter_code
_entity_poly.pdbx_strand_id
1 'polypeptide(L)'
;VTDDETVTLDMIYQFSGWQREYQRWEFLQAIGLRDIGKALLLGQSLFRQGQTMLGLMYPLTSLFQEILFEKLSSGTLSAKKGYIPLPPSVIKKLSQIAKRFSKEEIEYALLLLGDIDQRLKTTNEPDESLLSKFLFTVLTAHG
;
A
#
# COMPACT_ATOMS: atom_id res chain seq x y z
N VAL A 1 40.41 15.73 -5.85
CA VAL A 1 39.30 15.07 -5.14
C VAL A 1 39.29 13.64 -5.65
N THR A 2 39.71 12.70 -4.81
CA THR A 2 39.90 11.29 -5.20
C THR A 2 38.54 10.60 -5.25
N ASP A 3 38.30 9.94 -6.37
CA ASP A 3 37.03 9.40 -6.84
C ASP A 3 36.92 7.90 -6.51
N ASP A 4 37.02 7.52 -5.24
CA ASP A 4 37.01 6.10 -4.83
C ASP A 4 36.50 5.86 -3.39
N GLU A 5 35.51 6.64 -2.93
CA GLU A 5 34.78 6.28 -1.71
C GLU A 5 33.77 5.17 -2.04
N THR A 6 34.06 3.94 -1.61
CA THR A 6 33.11 2.82 -1.67
C THR A 6 31.81 3.20 -0.97
N VAL A 7 30.72 3.28 -1.73
CA VAL A 7 29.38 3.52 -1.20
C VAL A 7 29.02 2.38 -0.24
N THR A 8 28.90 2.70 1.04
CA THR A 8 28.51 1.73 2.08
C THR A 8 26.99 1.66 2.25
N LEU A 9 26.49 0.53 2.78
CA LEU A 9 25.07 0.38 3.10
C LEU A 9 24.59 1.51 4.04
N ASP A 10 25.42 1.89 5.02
CA ASP A 10 25.14 2.98 5.95
C ASP A 10 25.04 4.36 5.26
N MET A 11 25.89 4.64 4.27
CA MET A 11 25.78 5.86 3.46
C MET A 11 24.48 5.89 2.64
N ILE A 12 24.03 4.74 2.14
CA ILE A 12 22.73 4.65 1.45
C ILE A 12 21.58 4.89 2.45
N TYR A 13 21.64 4.34 3.67
CA TYR A 13 20.61 4.53 4.69
C TYR A 13 20.57 5.96 5.25
N GLN A 14 21.71 6.63 5.35
CA GLN A 14 21.79 7.98 5.90
C GLN A 14 21.21 9.05 4.96
N PHE A 15 21.23 8.82 3.64
CA PHE A 15 20.93 9.86 2.64
C PHE A 15 19.81 9.56 1.64
N SER A 16 19.22 8.36 1.62
CA SER A 16 18.31 7.99 0.52
C SER A 16 16.82 8.12 0.84
N GLY A 17 16.13 8.98 0.06
CA GLY A 17 14.67 8.92 -0.10
C GLY A 17 14.18 7.59 -0.72
N TRP A 18 15.11 6.80 -1.28
CA TRP A 18 14.85 5.47 -1.86
C TRP A 18 14.40 4.46 -0.80
N GLN A 19 14.84 4.58 0.45
CA GLN A 19 14.34 3.73 1.54
C GLN A 19 12.85 3.94 1.77
N ARG A 20 12.36 5.18 1.71
CA ARG A 20 10.93 5.51 1.88
C ARG A 20 10.08 4.91 0.77
N GLU A 21 10.53 5.05 -0.47
CA GLU A 21 9.83 4.52 -1.63
C GLU A 21 9.84 2.98 -1.64
N TYR A 22 10.99 2.36 -1.36
CA TYR A 22 11.11 0.91 -1.22
C TYR A 22 10.20 0.35 -0.13
N GLN A 23 10.19 0.98 1.05
CA GLN A 23 9.32 0.58 2.16
C GLN A 23 7.83 0.75 1.83
N ARG A 24 7.46 1.79 1.07
CA ARG A 24 6.07 1.96 0.59
C ARG A 24 5.66 0.81 -0.32
N TRP A 25 6.54 0.35 -1.20
CA TRP A 25 6.25 -0.77 -2.10
C TRP A 25 6.14 -2.10 -1.34
N GLU A 26 7.02 -2.33 -0.37
CA GLU A 26 6.93 -3.48 0.51
C GLU A 26 5.65 -3.46 1.34
N PHE A 27 5.21 -2.28 1.79
CA PHE A 27 3.98 -2.11 2.55
C PHE A 27 2.75 -2.49 1.72
N LEU A 28 2.65 -2.00 0.47
CA LEU A 28 1.55 -2.37 -0.44
C LEU A 28 1.58 -3.87 -0.78
N GLN A 29 2.76 -4.46 -0.95
CA GLN A 29 2.87 -5.91 -1.15
C GLN A 29 2.42 -6.69 0.09
N ALA A 30 2.78 -6.25 1.31
CA ALA A 30 2.35 -6.90 2.53
C ALA A 30 0.82 -6.89 2.67
N ILE A 31 0.18 -5.76 2.38
CA ILE A 31 -1.29 -5.64 2.32
C ILE A 31 -1.86 -6.61 1.28
N GLY A 32 -1.36 -6.55 0.04
CA GLY A 32 -1.88 -7.39 -1.04
C GLY A 32 -1.68 -8.89 -0.80
N LEU A 33 -0.65 -9.28 -0.06
CA LEU A 33 -0.40 -10.67 0.35
C LEU A 33 -1.12 -11.06 1.65
N ARG A 34 -1.86 -10.13 2.26
CA ARG A 34 -2.51 -10.26 3.57
C ARG A 34 -1.56 -10.60 4.73
N ASP A 35 -0.32 -10.14 4.64
CA ASP A 35 0.64 -10.25 5.73
C ASP A 35 0.45 -9.09 6.71
N ILE A 36 -0.49 -9.27 7.66
CA ILE A 36 -0.85 -8.22 8.62
C ILE A 36 0.32 -7.83 9.53
N GLY A 37 1.16 -8.81 9.93
CA GLY A 37 2.33 -8.56 10.76
C GLY A 37 3.33 -7.66 10.04
N LYS A 38 3.68 -8.01 8.80
CA LYS A 38 4.57 -7.18 7.98
C LYS A 38 3.94 -5.83 7.63
N ALA A 39 2.64 -5.78 7.33
CA ALA A 39 1.94 -4.56 7.00
C ALA A 39 1.94 -3.56 8.17
N LEU A 40 1.68 -4.02 9.41
CA LEU A 40 1.72 -3.17 10.61
C LEU A 40 3.13 -2.62 10.86
N LEU A 41 4.15 -3.48 10.80
CA LEU A 41 5.54 -3.08 11.02
C LEU A 41 6.01 -2.03 10.01
N LEU A 42 5.71 -2.23 8.73
CA LEU A 42 6.06 -1.29 7.67
C LEU A 42 5.26 0.01 7.76
N GLY A 43 3.96 -0.07 8.08
CA GLY A 43 3.12 1.11 8.31
C GLY A 43 3.65 2.02 9.41
N GLN A 44 3.99 1.44 10.57
CA GLN A 44 4.61 2.18 11.68
C GLN A 44 5.99 2.77 11.29
N SER A 45 6.78 2.03 10.51
CA SER A 45 8.06 2.53 9.99
C SER A 45 7.87 3.76 9.09
N LEU A 46 6.86 3.74 8.23
CA LEU A 46 6.52 4.86 7.34
C LEU A 46 6.11 6.11 8.14
N PHE A 47 5.30 5.96 9.19
CA PHE A 47 4.93 7.09 10.07
C PHE A 47 6.13 7.66 10.83
N ARG A 48 7.02 6.80 11.36
CA ARG A 48 8.28 7.26 11.96
C ARG A 48 9.18 8.03 10.99
N GLN A 49 9.02 7.82 9.69
CA GLN A 49 9.73 8.54 8.63
C GLN A 49 9.01 9.80 8.14
N GLY A 50 7.93 10.20 8.81
CA GLY A 50 7.16 11.42 8.51
C GLY A 50 6.09 11.24 7.43
N GLN A 51 5.74 10.01 7.06
CA GLN A 51 4.49 9.79 6.33
C GLN A 51 3.30 10.00 7.26
N THR A 52 2.15 10.30 6.67
CA THR A 52 0.87 10.41 7.38
C THR A 52 -0.15 9.46 6.79
N MET A 53 -1.23 9.17 7.50
CA MET A 53 -2.33 8.37 6.97
C MET A 53 -2.91 9.02 5.70
N LEU A 54 -3.02 10.35 5.70
CA LEU A 54 -3.40 11.11 4.50
C LEU A 54 -2.45 10.84 3.31
N GLY A 55 -1.14 10.79 3.56
CA GLY A 55 -0.15 10.45 2.53
C GLY A 55 -0.24 9.00 2.04
N LEU A 56 -0.81 8.09 2.83
CA LEU A 56 -1.06 6.70 2.45
C LEU A 56 -2.40 6.50 1.73
N MET A 57 -3.32 7.47 1.76
CA MET A 57 -4.64 7.34 1.11
C MET A 57 -4.53 7.06 -0.39
N TYR A 58 -3.68 7.81 -1.11
CA TYR A 58 -3.49 7.60 -2.54
C TYR A 58 -2.94 6.20 -2.89
N PRO A 59 -1.81 5.73 -2.32
CA PRO A 59 -1.28 4.41 -2.64
C PRO A 59 -2.20 3.26 -2.19
N LEU A 60 -2.92 3.40 -1.07
CA LEU A 60 -3.90 2.40 -0.64
C LEU A 60 -5.09 2.33 -1.59
N THR A 61 -5.67 3.48 -1.94
CA THR A 61 -6.79 3.56 -2.90
C THR A 61 -6.39 2.98 -4.25
N SER A 62 -5.21 3.35 -4.74
CA SER A 62 -4.65 2.83 -5.99
C SER A 62 -4.53 1.31 -5.95
N LEU A 63 -4.04 0.73 -4.85
CA LEU A 63 -3.92 -0.72 -4.70
C LEU A 63 -5.28 -1.41 -4.87
N PHE A 64 -6.29 -1.01 -4.09
CA PHE A 64 -7.60 -1.69 -4.12
C PHE A 64 -8.37 -1.45 -5.43
N GLN A 65 -8.25 -0.28 -6.05
CA GLN A 65 -8.82 -0.04 -7.38
C GLN A 65 -8.20 -0.95 -8.45
N GLU A 66 -6.87 -1.09 -8.44
CA GLU A 66 -6.18 -1.94 -9.40
C GLU A 66 -6.52 -3.42 -9.23
N ILE A 67 -6.73 -3.87 -7.97
CA ILE A 67 -7.24 -5.21 -7.65
C ILE A 67 -8.66 -5.39 -8.18
N LEU A 68 -9.53 -4.40 -8.00
CA LEU A 68 -10.91 -4.43 -8.52
C LEU A 68 -10.91 -4.55 -10.04
N PHE A 69 -10.11 -3.73 -10.72
CA PHE A 69 -9.99 -3.79 -12.19
C PHE A 69 -9.50 -5.15 -12.68
N GLU A 70 -8.52 -5.76 -11.99
CA GLU A 70 -8.04 -7.11 -12.30
C GLU A 70 -9.17 -8.14 -12.19
N LYS A 71 -10.03 -8.05 -11.16
CA LYS A 71 -11.18 -8.95 -11.01
C LYS A 71 -12.27 -8.75 -12.06
N LEU A 72 -12.49 -7.52 -12.48
CA LEU A 72 -13.51 -7.19 -13.48
C LEU A 72 -13.06 -7.59 -14.89
N SER A 73 -11.75 -7.73 -15.15
CA SER A 73 -11.22 -8.21 -16.42
C SER A 73 -11.48 -9.71 -16.63
N SER A 74 -12.68 -10.07 -17.10
CA SER A 74 -13.09 -11.44 -17.42
C SER A 74 -12.55 -11.94 -18.77
N GLY A 75 -11.24 -11.79 -19.00
CA GLY A 75 -10.50 -12.32 -20.17
C GLY A 75 -10.79 -11.65 -21.52
N THR A 76 -11.86 -10.84 -21.63
CA THR A 76 -12.25 -10.12 -22.85
C THR A 76 -11.86 -8.63 -22.84
N LEU A 77 -11.63 -8.07 -21.66
CA LEU A 77 -11.04 -6.74 -21.52
C LEU A 77 -9.56 -6.84 -21.89
N SER A 78 -9.15 -6.14 -22.97
CA SER A 78 -7.75 -6.07 -23.39
C SER A 78 -6.84 -5.75 -22.20
N ALA A 79 -5.67 -6.39 -22.15
CA ALA A 79 -4.64 -6.12 -21.15
C ALA A 79 -4.47 -4.60 -20.93
N LYS A 80 -4.42 -4.15 -19.67
CA LYS A 80 -4.34 -2.72 -19.29
C LYS A 80 -3.33 -1.99 -20.18
N LYS A 81 -3.82 -1.10 -21.05
CA LYS A 81 -2.97 -0.26 -21.94
C LYS A 81 -2.64 1.11 -21.31
N GLY A 82 -3.07 1.37 -20.08
CA GLY A 82 -2.90 2.64 -19.38
C GLY A 82 -1.84 2.60 -18.28
N TYR A 83 -1.49 3.78 -17.77
CA TYR A 83 -0.64 3.93 -16.59
C TYR A 83 -1.31 3.30 -15.36
N ILE A 84 -0.57 2.46 -14.65
CA ILE A 84 -0.98 1.89 -13.36
C ILE A 84 -0.18 2.62 -12.27
N PRO A 85 -0.82 3.34 -11.33
CA PRO A 85 -0.15 4.10 -10.28
C PRO A 85 0.37 3.22 -9.14
N LEU A 86 0.95 2.06 -9.47
CA LEU A 86 1.54 1.14 -8.53
C LEU A 86 3.00 0.84 -8.87
N PRO A 87 3.79 0.47 -7.86
CA PRO A 87 5.16 0.05 -8.08
C PRO A 87 5.23 -1.20 -8.99
N PRO A 88 6.25 -1.32 -9.86
CA PRO A 88 6.39 -2.49 -10.75
C PRO A 88 6.39 -3.83 -10.01
N SER A 89 6.92 -3.87 -8.77
CA SER A 89 6.93 -5.07 -7.92
C SER A 89 5.53 -5.53 -7.49
N VAL A 90 4.63 -4.58 -7.24
CA VAL A 90 3.22 -4.84 -6.90
C VAL A 90 2.46 -5.27 -8.16
N ILE A 91 2.64 -4.56 -9.28
CA ILE A 91 1.99 -4.86 -10.57
C ILE A 91 2.27 -6.29 -11.01
N LYS A 92 3.52 -6.75 -10.93
CA LYS A 92 3.93 -8.12 -11.28
C LYS A 92 3.19 -9.20 -10.49
N LYS A 93 2.69 -8.88 -9.29
CA LYS A 93 1.96 -9.78 -8.41
C LYS A 93 0.46 -9.48 -8.36
N LEU A 94 -0.04 -8.53 -9.15
CA LEU A 94 -1.42 -8.04 -9.04
C LEU A 94 -2.45 -9.16 -9.23
N SER A 95 -2.26 -10.04 -10.22
CA SER A 95 -3.14 -11.20 -10.43
C SER A 95 -3.13 -12.17 -9.24
N GLN A 96 -1.97 -12.37 -8.60
CA GLN A 96 -1.87 -13.18 -7.38
C GLN A 96 -2.58 -12.51 -6.20
N ILE A 97 -2.38 -11.21 -6.04
CA ILE A 97 -3.03 -10.40 -5.00
C ILE A 97 -4.55 -10.46 -5.18
N ALA A 98 -5.07 -10.28 -6.39
CA ALA A 98 -6.50 -10.27 -6.68
C ALA A 98 -7.22 -11.59 -6.38
N LYS A 99 -6.50 -12.72 -6.42
CA LYS A 99 -7.03 -14.03 -6.01
C LYS A 99 -7.23 -14.15 -4.49
N ARG A 100 -6.60 -13.28 -3.69
CA ARG A 100 -6.66 -13.30 -2.21
C ARG A 100 -7.81 -12.49 -1.64
N PHE A 101 -8.52 -11.73 -2.44
CA PHE A 101 -9.67 -10.93 -2.01
C PHE A 101 -10.91 -11.39 -2.79
N SER A 102 -12.09 -11.34 -2.18
CA SER A 102 -13.37 -11.37 -2.88
C SER A 102 -13.66 -10.00 -3.49
N LYS A 103 -14.69 -9.88 -4.32
CA LYS A 103 -15.08 -8.57 -4.86
C LYS A 103 -15.62 -7.67 -3.74
N GLU A 104 -16.41 -8.26 -2.85
CA GLU A 104 -17.06 -7.62 -1.72
C GLU A 104 -16.02 -7.07 -0.73
N GLU A 105 -14.95 -7.84 -0.46
CA GLU A 105 -13.85 -7.37 0.39
C GLU A 105 -13.11 -6.17 -0.21
N ILE A 106 -12.94 -6.12 -1.54
CA ILE A 106 -12.29 -4.99 -2.22
C ILE A 106 -13.18 -3.75 -2.16
N GLU A 107 -14.47 -3.91 -2.45
CA GLU A 107 -15.45 -2.81 -2.35
C GLU A 107 -15.54 -2.28 -0.92
N TYR A 108 -15.53 -3.17 0.07
CA TYR A 108 -15.52 -2.80 1.48
C TYR A 108 -14.24 -2.06 1.88
N ALA A 109 -13.07 -2.49 1.41
CA ALA A 109 -11.82 -1.79 1.65
C ALA A 109 -11.84 -0.36 1.07
N LEU A 110 -12.41 -0.18 -0.14
CA LEU A 110 -12.57 1.14 -0.76
C LEU A 110 -13.55 2.04 0.01
N LEU A 111 -14.66 1.48 0.49
CA LEU A 111 -15.60 2.21 1.34
C LEU A 111 -14.95 2.67 2.64
N LEU A 112 -14.19 1.78 3.30
CA LEU A 112 -13.49 2.10 4.54
C LEU A 112 -12.42 3.18 4.34
N LEU A 113 -11.73 3.19 3.18
CA LEU A 113 -10.83 4.29 2.83
C LEU A 113 -11.60 5.62 2.67
N GLY A 114 -12.79 5.61 2.08
CA GLY A 114 -13.67 6.79 2.02
C GLY A 114 -14.02 7.32 3.41
N ASP A 115 -14.39 6.43 4.33
CA ASP A 115 -14.69 6.80 5.72
C ASP A 115 -13.46 7.38 6.45
N ILE A 116 -12.28 6.83 6.20
CA ILE A 116 -11.02 7.33 6.78
C ILE A 116 -10.69 8.73 6.24
N ASP A 117 -10.86 8.98 4.94
CA ASP A 117 -10.69 10.33 4.37
C ASP A 117 -11.60 11.35 5.05
N GLN A 118 -12.86 10.98 5.30
CA GLN A 118 -13.79 11.84 6.05
C GLN A 118 -13.31 12.08 7.49
N ARG A 119 -12.86 11.02 8.19
CA ARG A 119 -12.36 11.13 9.58
C ARG A 119 -11.13 12.00 9.69
N LEU A 120 -10.18 11.88 8.75
CA LEU A 120 -8.98 12.72 8.68
C LEU A 120 -9.33 14.22 8.55
N LYS A 121 -10.47 14.55 7.93
CA LYS A 121 -10.94 15.92 7.76
C LYS A 121 -11.78 16.45 8.92
N THR A 122 -12.29 15.58 9.79
CA THR A 122 -13.32 15.93 10.78
C THR A 122 -12.96 15.60 12.22
N THR A 123 -11.88 14.86 12.45
CA THR A 123 -11.46 14.38 13.76
C THR A 123 -9.94 14.50 13.95
N ASN A 124 -9.48 14.39 15.19
CA ASN A 124 -8.05 14.32 15.55
C ASN A 124 -7.61 12.88 15.88
N GLU A 125 -8.20 11.88 15.22
CA GLU A 125 -7.82 10.46 15.43
C GLU A 125 -6.38 10.20 14.97
N PRO A 126 -5.52 9.52 15.75
CA PRO A 126 -4.13 9.26 15.36
C PRO A 126 -4.00 8.40 14.10
N ASP A 127 -3.00 8.70 13.28
CA ASP A 127 -2.70 7.99 12.03
C ASP A 127 -2.47 6.48 12.27
N GLU A 128 -1.77 6.11 13.34
CA GLU A 128 -1.53 4.72 13.76
C GLU A 128 -2.84 3.98 14.07
N SER A 129 -3.79 4.65 14.73
CA SER A 129 -5.08 4.09 15.08
C SER A 129 -5.93 3.87 13.83
N LEU A 130 -5.98 4.85 12.93
CA LEU A 130 -6.68 4.74 11.65
C LEU A 130 -6.10 3.62 10.79
N LEU A 131 -4.77 3.54 10.68
CA LEU A 131 -4.10 2.51 9.89
C LEU A 131 -4.30 1.12 10.49
N SER A 132 -4.10 0.94 11.81
CA SER A 132 -4.28 -0.36 12.45
C SER A 132 -5.71 -0.85 12.30
N LYS A 133 -6.70 0.01 12.56
CA LYS A 133 -8.11 -0.30 12.35
C LYS A 133 -8.38 -0.72 10.91
N PHE A 134 -7.86 0.02 9.94
CA PHE A 134 -7.99 -0.31 8.51
C PHE A 134 -7.42 -1.71 8.21
N LEU A 135 -6.16 -1.97 8.59
CA LEU A 135 -5.46 -3.21 8.30
C LEU A 135 -6.13 -4.42 8.95
N PHE A 136 -6.53 -4.35 10.22
CA PHE A 136 -7.26 -5.43 10.86
C PHE A 136 -8.59 -5.67 10.15
N THR A 137 -9.37 -4.62 9.93
CA THR A 137 -10.69 -4.73 9.29
C THR A 137 -10.61 -5.37 7.90
N VAL A 138 -9.66 -4.95 7.06
CA VAL A 138 -9.58 -5.40 5.66
C VAL A 138 -8.84 -6.72 5.51
N LEU A 139 -7.81 -7.00 6.32
CA LEU A 139 -6.97 -8.18 6.13
C LEU A 139 -7.46 -9.41 6.92
N THR A 140 -8.19 -9.21 8.02
CA THR A 140 -8.76 -10.29 8.83
C THR A 140 -10.25 -10.52 8.59
N ALA A 141 -10.91 -9.72 7.75
CA ALA A 141 -12.26 -10.05 7.31
C ALA A 141 -12.23 -11.43 6.63
N HIS A 142 -13.03 -12.35 7.16
CA HIS A 142 -13.31 -13.64 6.56
C HIS A 142 -14.60 -13.47 5.74
N GLY A 143 -14.52 -13.75 4.44
CA GLY A 143 -15.70 -14.15 3.66
C GLY A 143 -16.12 -15.55 4.03
#